data_AF-A0A2V7X7C8-F1
#
_entry.id   AF-A0A2V7X7C8-F1
#
_cell.length_a   1.000
_cell.length_b   1.000
_cell.length_c   1.000
_cell.angle_alpha   90.00
_cell.angle_beta   90.00
_cell.angle_gamma   90.00
#
_symmetry.space_group_name_H-M   'P 1'
#
loop_
_entity.id
_entity.type
_entity.pdbx_description
1 polymer ?
#
loop_
_entity_poly.entity_id
_entity_poly.type
_entity_poly.pdbx_seq_one_letter_code
_entity_poly.pdbx_strand_id
1 'polypeptide(L)'
;MTGTIAYLVKHPEIGARIRATVHLDMVGGDPFVTKSILHVTRSPWSVATVTDDVEEVFGRYVIDGASRAAGDGEMAHAVRSPGGSKDAFWADITPYESGSDHWIYQEGGFGIPAIYLRDHPDVYIHTTGDRPDNIEPTKIKRSAFIAAASGYYLATMPDHGAWLLRLSYANAYARLAEDGRRAAALAAGDRGADAANVVTQALRREQRRLRSLSRFVDLDGSHLGAPAVDRLGAGLAAAARGILDSIPASAADPSRLHPLAADIRVPVRNPEVKGPLAPGGEWVTEKAGPGAATIAITRVPRSDDVTYEIVNFIDGARSVAEIRDAVSAEFEPIEAKAVSEYLEVLAKAGAVTFRK
;
A
#
# COMPACT_ATOMS: atom_id res chain seq x y z
N MET A 1 4.78 -1.36 -17.47
CA MET A 1 4.45 -2.59 -16.70
C MET A 1 5.06 -3.87 -17.26
N THR A 2 4.88 -4.22 -18.55
CA THR A 2 5.44 -5.46 -19.13
C THR A 2 6.97 -5.57 -19.07
N GLY A 3 7.68 -4.44 -19.13
CA GLY A 3 9.15 -4.41 -19.01
C GLY A 3 9.65 -4.83 -17.62
N THR A 4 9.04 -4.28 -16.56
CA THR A 4 9.43 -4.57 -15.16
C THR A 4 9.22 -6.03 -14.81
N ILE A 5 8.06 -6.60 -15.15
CA ILE A 5 7.81 -8.02 -14.91
C ILE A 5 8.79 -8.91 -15.69
N ALA A 6 9.03 -8.63 -16.97
CA ALA A 6 9.97 -9.40 -17.77
C ALA A 6 11.40 -9.35 -17.20
N TYR A 7 11.82 -8.18 -16.71
CA TYR A 7 13.11 -8.02 -16.07
C TYR A 7 13.23 -8.84 -14.77
N LEU A 8 12.25 -8.74 -13.87
CA LEU A 8 12.29 -9.46 -12.59
C LEU A 8 12.15 -10.97 -12.76
N VAL A 9 11.39 -11.43 -13.76
CA VAL A 9 11.28 -12.87 -14.11
C VAL A 9 12.59 -13.39 -14.70
N LYS A 10 13.25 -12.61 -15.57
CA LYS A 10 14.53 -13.00 -16.18
C LYS A 10 15.68 -12.96 -15.18
N HIS A 11 15.62 -12.07 -14.19
CA HIS A 11 16.68 -11.82 -13.22
C HIS A 11 16.20 -12.01 -11.76
N PRO A 12 15.74 -13.21 -11.37
CA PRO A 12 15.27 -13.46 -10.02
C PRO A 12 16.36 -13.25 -8.95
N GLU A 13 17.63 -13.44 -9.30
CA GLU A 13 18.78 -13.16 -8.45
C GLU A 13 18.98 -11.67 -8.14
N ILE A 14 18.50 -10.79 -9.02
CA ILE A 14 18.47 -9.35 -8.78
C ILE A 14 17.26 -9.04 -7.89
N GLY A 15 16.07 -9.51 -8.28
CA GLY A 15 14.83 -9.29 -7.52
C GLY A 15 14.96 -9.68 -6.04
N ALA A 16 15.55 -10.84 -5.75
CA ALA A 16 15.77 -11.34 -4.39
C ALA A 16 16.69 -10.45 -3.52
N ARG A 17 17.51 -9.59 -4.14
CA ARG A 17 18.43 -8.68 -3.43
C ARG A 17 17.87 -7.27 -3.26
N ILE A 18 16.77 -6.93 -3.93
CA ILE A 18 16.15 -5.60 -3.81
C ILE A 18 15.47 -5.48 -2.44
N ARG A 19 15.98 -4.56 -1.60
CA ARG A 19 15.40 -4.26 -0.29
C ARG A 19 14.21 -3.30 -0.39
N ALA A 20 14.28 -2.31 -1.27
CA ALA A 20 13.17 -1.45 -1.65
C ALA A 20 13.42 -0.86 -3.04
N THR A 21 12.35 -0.49 -3.73
CA THR A 21 12.38 0.24 -4.99
C THR A 21 12.09 1.72 -4.74
N VAL A 22 12.74 2.60 -5.49
CA VAL A 22 12.36 4.02 -5.57
C VAL A 22 11.74 4.24 -6.94
N HIS A 23 10.43 4.47 -6.97
CA HIS A 23 9.62 4.55 -8.19
C HIS A 23 9.05 5.96 -8.35
N LEU A 24 9.34 6.57 -9.50
CA LEU A 24 8.87 7.91 -9.87
C LEU A 24 8.15 7.77 -11.20
N ASP A 25 6.87 8.11 -11.23
CA ASP A 25 6.09 8.12 -12.47
C ASP A 25 5.26 9.39 -12.56
N MET A 26 5.62 10.28 -13.48
CA MET A 26 5.13 11.65 -13.56
C MET A 26 5.43 12.39 -12.23
N VAL A 27 6.35 13.35 -12.21
CA VAL A 27 6.81 13.92 -10.92
C VAL A 27 7.10 15.42 -10.96
N GLY A 28 6.54 16.11 -11.95
CA GLY A 28 6.91 17.50 -12.23
C GLY A 28 5.89 18.35 -12.94
N GLY A 29 4.67 17.87 -13.18
CA GLY A 29 3.65 18.67 -13.86
C GLY A 29 3.35 19.94 -13.08
N ASP A 30 3.35 21.08 -13.74
CA ASP A 30 2.92 22.34 -13.14
C ASP A 30 1.43 22.20 -12.75
N PRO A 31 1.05 22.33 -11.47
CA PRO A 31 -0.33 22.14 -11.02
C PRO A 31 -1.30 23.13 -11.68
N PHE A 32 -0.83 24.30 -12.11
CA PHE A 32 -1.67 25.30 -12.77
C PHE A 32 -1.89 25.01 -14.26
N VAL A 33 -1.02 24.20 -14.87
CA VAL A 33 -1.10 23.78 -16.28
C VAL A 33 -1.73 22.40 -16.39
N THR A 34 -1.08 21.40 -15.79
CA THR A 34 -1.43 19.96 -15.88
C THR A 34 -2.60 19.56 -14.99
N LYS A 35 -2.89 20.35 -13.95
CA LYS A 35 -3.84 20.04 -12.85
C LYS A 35 -3.39 18.93 -11.90
N SER A 36 -2.14 18.48 -12.05
CA SER A 36 -1.56 17.40 -11.25
C SER A 36 -1.03 17.89 -9.91
N ILE A 37 -1.25 17.07 -8.87
CA ILE A 37 -0.60 17.22 -7.57
C ILE A 37 0.27 15.98 -7.31
N LEU A 38 1.36 16.16 -6.56
CA LEU A 38 2.25 15.03 -6.27
C LEU A 38 1.68 14.20 -5.11
N HIS A 39 1.50 12.91 -5.33
CA HIS A 39 1.12 11.94 -4.32
C HIS A 39 2.34 11.11 -3.89
N VAL A 40 2.62 11.10 -2.59
CA VAL A 40 3.52 10.13 -1.96
C VAL A 40 2.66 8.93 -1.54
N THR A 41 2.76 7.84 -2.30
CA THR A 41 1.80 6.74 -2.25
C THR A 41 2.35 5.58 -1.43
N ARG A 42 1.70 5.28 -0.31
CA ARG A 42 2.10 4.17 0.57
C ARG A 42 1.90 2.80 -0.07
N SER A 43 2.62 1.81 0.45
CA SER A 43 2.45 0.40 0.09
C SER A 43 1.05 -0.15 0.44
N PRO A 44 0.56 -1.16 -0.30
CA PRO A 44 -0.68 -1.84 0.05
C PRO A 44 -0.55 -2.62 1.37
N TRP A 45 -1.68 -3.01 1.98
CA TRP A 45 -1.66 -3.65 3.30
C TRP A 45 -1.01 -5.05 3.30
N SER A 46 -1.01 -5.75 2.16
CA SER A 46 -0.26 -6.99 1.97
C SER A 46 1.26 -6.80 2.10
N VAL A 47 1.79 -5.62 1.80
CA VAL A 47 3.22 -5.25 1.86
C VAL A 47 3.48 -4.15 2.91
N ALA A 48 2.80 -4.22 4.05
CA ALA A 48 2.98 -3.24 5.13
C ALA A 48 4.45 -3.13 5.57
N THR A 49 5.05 -1.94 5.43
CA THR A 49 6.51 -1.77 5.49
C THR A 49 6.95 -0.45 6.14
N VAL A 50 8.08 -0.44 6.86
CA VAL A 50 8.69 0.80 7.39
C VAL A 50 9.17 1.74 6.26
N THR A 51 9.29 1.24 5.03
CA THR A 51 9.56 2.05 3.83
C THR A 51 8.57 3.21 3.70
N ASP A 52 7.28 3.00 4.00
CA ASP A 52 6.30 4.08 3.87
C ASP A 52 6.51 5.20 4.91
N ASP A 53 7.02 4.87 6.11
CA ASP A 53 7.33 5.89 7.11
C ASP A 53 8.53 6.76 6.68
N VAL A 54 9.45 6.20 5.89
CA VAL A 54 10.60 6.95 5.35
C VAL A 54 10.16 7.94 4.27
N GLU A 55 9.38 7.52 3.28
CA GLU A 55 8.84 8.47 2.28
C GLU A 55 7.95 9.52 2.90
N GLU A 56 7.15 9.16 3.91
CA GLU A 56 6.26 10.10 4.58
C GLU A 56 7.05 11.18 5.32
N VAL A 57 8.14 10.83 6.00
CA VAL A 57 9.01 11.80 6.66
C VAL A 57 9.57 12.81 5.67
N PHE A 58 10.16 12.33 4.57
CA PHE A 58 10.76 13.23 3.59
C PHE A 58 9.71 13.99 2.78
N GLY A 59 8.57 13.36 2.48
CA GLY A 59 7.42 14.01 1.85
C GLY A 59 6.89 15.17 2.69
N ARG A 60 6.60 14.92 3.97
CA ARG A 60 6.15 15.97 4.91
C ARG A 60 7.19 17.07 5.11
N TYR A 61 8.48 16.72 5.24
CA TYR A 61 9.54 17.72 5.33
C TYR A 61 9.48 18.72 4.16
N VAL A 62 9.29 18.22 2.93
CA VAL A 62 9.21 19.07 1.74
C VAL A 62 7.89 19.85 1.68
N ILE A 63 6.76 19.22 2.00
CA ILE A 63 5.43 19.86 2.04
C ILE A 63 5.41 21.01 3.06
N ASP A 64 5.84 20.75 4.28
CA ASP A 64 5.81 21.71 5.38
C ASP A 64 6.81 22.85 5.11
N GLY A 65 8.02 22.51 4.62
CA GLY A 65 9.03 23.50 4.24
C GLY A 65 8.56 24.41 3.10
N ALA A 66 7.87 23.87 2.09
CA ALA A 66 7.28 24.67 1.02
C ALA A 66 6.13 25.55 1.51
N SER A 67 5.33 25.08 2.47
CA SER A 67 4.21 25.82 3.02
C SER A 67 4.66 27.04 3.82
N ARG A 68 5.65 26.89 4.71
CA ARG A 68 6.27 28.02 5.45
C ARG A 68 6.98 28.99 4.51
N ALA A 69 7.62 28.46 3.46
CA ALA A 69 8.25 29.28 2.45
C ALA A 69 7.25 30.18 1.70
N ALA A 70 6.10 29.63 1.31
CA ALA A 70 5.07 30.35 0.58
C ALA A 70 4.25 31.30 1.47
N GLY A 71 3.97 30.91 2.71
CA GLY A 71 3.16 31.70 3.65
C GLY A 71 3.95 32.79 4.38
N ASP A 72 5.11 32.44 4.93
CA ASP A 72 5.86 33.28 5.87
C ASP A 72 7.16 33.83 5.26
N GLY A 73 7.54 33.38 4.07
CA GLY A 73 8.83 33.69 3.46
C GLY A 73 10.02 32.97 4.11
N GLU A 74 9.77 31.97 4.97
CA GLU A 74 10.83 31.21 5.65
C GLU A 74 11.52 30.23 4.68
N MET A 75 12.74 30.55 4.24
CA MET A 75 13.43 29.80 3.18
C MET A 75 14.38 28.69 3.66
N ALA A 76 14.64 28.58 4.97
CA ALA A 76 15.74 27.75 5.50
C ALA A 76 15.60 26.25 5.16
N HIS A 77 14.37 25.76 5.10
CA HIS A 77 14.04 24.36 4.82
C HIS A 77 13.31 24.16 3.48
N ALA A 78 13.30 25.18 2.62
CA ALA A 78 12.59 25.15 1.35
C ALA A 78 13.42 24.45 0.26
N VAL A 79 12.97 23.28 -0.20
CA VAL A 79 13.52 22.63 -1.40
C VAL A 79 12.98 23.36 -2.64
N ARG A 80 13.87 24.10 -3.33
CA ARG A 80 13.53 24.94 -4.49
C ARG A 80 14.59 24.94 -5.57
N SER A 81 14.17 25.11 -6.82
CA SER A 81 15.05 25.29 -7.97
C SER A 81 15.36 26.78 -8.17
N PRO A 82 16.58 27.17 -8.64
CA PRO A 82 16.93 28.58 -8.82
C PRO A 82 15.96 29.38 -9.71
N GLY A 83 15.44 28.76 -10.77
CA GLY A 83 14.45 29.35 -11.68
C GLY A 83 13.05 28.74 -11.57
N GLY A 84 12.76 27.96 -10.53
CA GLY A 84 11.44 27.38 -10.31
C GLY A 84 10.57 28.25 -9.40
N SER A 85 9.32 27.83 -9.20
CA SER A 85 8.37 28.55 -8.36
C SER A 85 8.76 28.52 -6.88
N LYS A 86 8.19 29.46 -6.12
CA LYS A 86 8.23 29.50 -4.65
C LYS A 86 6.89 29.10 -4.03
N ASP A 87 6.00 28.55 -4.83
CA ASP A 87 4.65 28.24 -4.40
C ASP A 87 4.66 27.13 -3.35
N ALA A 88 3.55 27.08 -2.59
CA ALA A 88 3.26 25.95 -1.74
C ALA A 88 3.31 24.66 -2.57
N PHE A 89 3.70 23.56 -1.92
CA PHE A 89 3.80 22.30 -2.63
C PHE A 89 2.44 21.60 -2.67
N TRP A 90 1.84 21.55 -3.85
CA TRP A 90 0.62 20.79 -4.12
C TRP A 90 0.96 19.29 -4.10
N ALA A 91 0.94 18.72 -2.89
CA ALA A 91 1.26 17.34 -2.65
C ALA A 91 0.58 16.79 -1.40
N ASP A 92 0.38 15.48 -1.36
CA ASP A 92 -0.19 14.76 -0.22
C ASP A 92 0.49 13.40 0.01
N ILE A 93 0.10 12.72 1.08
CA ILE A 93 0.51 11.33 1.38
C ILE A 93 -0.74 10.45 1.25
N THR A 94 -0.81 9.61 0.22
CA THR A 94 -2.01 8.82 -0.08
C THR A 94 -1.89 7.37 0.38
N PRO A 95 -3.02 6.68 0.62
CA PRO A 95 -3.06 5.22 0.62
C PRO A 95 -2.58 4.64 -0.71
N TYR A 96 -2.40 3.32 -0.75
CA TYR A 96 -2.07 2.60 -1.97
C TYR A 96 -3.09 2.86 -3.10
N GLU A 97 -2.55 3.01 -4.30
CA GLU A 97 -3.27 3.06 -5.56
C GLU A 97 -2.38 2.41 -6.63
N SER A 98 -2.97 1.56 -7.48
CA SER A 98 -2.31 1.07 -8.68
C SER A 98 -2.11 2.19 -9.71
N GLY A 99 -1.27 1.96 -10.73
CA GLY A 99 -1.14 2.93 -11.83
C GLY A 99 0.22 2.93 -12.52
N SER A 100 1.25 2.32 -11.93
CA SER A 100 2.59 2.31 -12.51
C SER A 100 3.36 1.04 -12.12
N ASP A 101 4.63 0.92 -12.50
CA ASP A 101 5.43 -0.29 -12.26
C ASP A 101 5.65 -0.64 -10.76
N HIS A 102 5.41 0.28 -9.81
CA HIS A 102 5.56 0.04 -8.36
C HIS A 102 4.78 -1.19 -7.88
N TRP A 103 3.56 -1.38 -8.35
CA TRP A 103 2.73 -2.53 -7.96
C TRP A 103 3.28 -3.87 -8.48
N ILE A 104 4.13 -3.88 -9.52
CA ILE A 104 4.80 -5.12 -9.98
C ILE A 104 5.88 -5.50 -8.98
N TYR A 105 6.63 -4.53 -8.45
CA TYR A 105 7.58 -4.79 -7.38
C TYR A 105 6.88 -5.29 -6.11
N GLN A 106 5.76 -4.68 -5.75
CA GLN A 106 5.01 -4.99 -4.53
C GLN A 106 4.16 -6.26 -4.64
N GLU A 107 3.84 -6.74 -5.84
CA GLU A 107 3.03 -7.95 -6.03
C GLU A 107 3.60 -9.13 -5.23
N GLY A 108 2.75 -9.95 -4.62
CA GLY A 108 3.14 -11.06 -3.73
C GLY A 108 4.09 -12.08 -4.35
N GLY A 109 4.22 -12.13 -5.69
CA GLY A 109 5.23 -12.91 -6.37
C GLY A 109 6.68 -12.41 -6.19
N PHE A 110 6.86 -11.15 -5.78
CA PHE A 110 8.13 -10.46 -5.54
C PHE A 110 8.21 -9.83 -4.13
N GLY A 111 7.14 -9.17 -3.67
CA GLY A 111 7.02 -8.63 -2.32
C GLY A 111 8.09 -7.59 -1.98
N ILE A 112 8.44 -6.74 -2.93
CA ILE A 112 9.44 -5.68 -2.80
C ILE A 112 8.73 -4.36 -2.45
N PRO A 113 8.98 -3.78 -1.26
CA PRO A 113 8.51 -2.45 -0.90
C PRO A 113 8.90 -1.38 -1.91
N ALA A 114 8.07 -0.35 -2.08
CA ALA A 114 8.37 0.76 -2.97
C ALA A 114 8.17 2.10 -2.25
N ILE A 115 9.05 3.05 -2.53
CA ILE A 115 8.79 4.48 -2.41
C ILE A 115 8.10 4.88 -3.71
N TYR A 116 6.88 5.41 -3.68
CA TYR A 116 6.16 5.75 -4.92
C TYR A 116 5.73 7.21 -4.94
N LEU A 117 6.32 7.96 -5.87
CA LEU A 117 5.92 9.32 -6.18
C LEU A 117 5.20 9.33 -7.52
N ARG A 118 3.98 9.88 -7.54
CA ARG A 118 3.20 10.07 -8.76
C ARG A 118 2.56 11.43 -8.82
N ASP A 119 2.37 11.93 -10.02
CA ASP A 119 1.73 13.22 -10.26
C ASP A 119 0.43 12.99 -11.00
N HIS A 120 -0.69 13.23 -10.33
CA HIS A 120 -2.02 12.89 -10.83
C HIS A 120 -3.08 13.86 -10.26
N PRO A 121 -4.22 14.08 -10.95
CA PRO A 121 -4.48 13.81 -12.36
C PRO A 121 -3.71 14.75 -13.29
N ASP A 122 -3.34 14.28 -14.48
CA ASP A 122 -2.74 15.13 -15.52
C ASP A 122 -3.64 15.17 -16.76
N VAL A 123 -4.08 16.36 -17.17
CA VAL A 123 -4.97 16.55 -18.32
C VAL A 123 -4.30 16.30 -19.68
N TYR A 124 -2.97 16.24 -19.73
CA TYR A 124 -2.18 16.04 -20.94
C TYR A 124 -1.60 14.63 -21.07
N ILE A 125 -1.77 13.76 -20.07
CA ILE A 125 -1.28 12.38 -20.10
C ILE A 125 -1.70 11.67 -21.40
N HIS A 126 -0.73 11.03 -22.08
CA HIS A 126 -0.93 10.32 -23.35
C HIS A 126 -1.47 11.20 -24.50
N THR A 127 -1.27 12.52 -24.46
CA THR A 127 -1.62 13.43 -25.56
C THR A 127 -0.38 14.12 -26.13
N THR A 128 -0.52 14.77 -27.28
CA THR A 128 0.53 15.66 -27.84
C THR A 128 0.78 16.92 -27.02
N GLY A 129 -0.04 17.15 -25.98
CA GLY A 129 0.12 18.21 -25.01
C GLY A 129 1.11 17.87 -23.90
N ASP A 130 1.54 16.61 -23.75
CA ASP A 130 2.59 16.22 -22.82
C ASP A 130 3.94 16.76 -23.31
N ARG A 131 4.34 17.90 -22.72
CA ARG A 131 5.47 18.72 -23.19
C ARG A 131 6.34 19.16 -22.02
N PRO A 132 7.66 19.31 -22.23
CA PRO A 132 8.56 19.85 -21.22
C PRO A 132 8.12 21.22 -20.66
N ASP A 133 7.45 22.04 -21.47
CA ASP A 133 6.96 23.36 -21.07
C ASP A 133 5.89 23.31 -19.97
N ASN A 134 5.23 22.16 -19.77
CA ASN A 134 4.24 21.97 -18.71
C ASN A 134 4.87 21.56 -17.36
N ILE A 135 6.20 21.41 -17.29
CA ILE A 135 6.90 20.93 -16.10
C ILE A 135 7.39 22.10 -15.25
N GLU A 136 7.14 22.02 -13.94
CA GLU A 136 7.60 23.00 -12.96
C GLU A 136 8.96 22.55 -12.35
N PRO A 137 10.06 23.32 -12.53
CA PRO A 137 11.39 22.91 -12.10
C PRO A 137 11.57 22.72 -10.59
N THR A 138 10.86 23.48 -9.74
CA THR A 138 10.91 23.29 -8.28
C THR A 138 10.26 21.97 -7.88
N LYS A 139 9.15 21.55 -8.50
CA LYS A 139 8.45 20.30 -8.28
C LYS A 139 9.32 19.10 -8.63
N ILE A 140 9.98 19.12 -9.79
CA ILE A 140 10.97 18.08 -10.15
C ILE A 140 12.05 17.95 -9.07
N LYS A 141 12.59 19.07 -8.58
CA LYS A 141 13.63 19.05 -7.55
C LYS A 141 13.11 18.55 -6.20
N ARG A 142 11.87 18.88 -5.84
CA ARG A 142 11.19 18.38 -4.63
C ARG A 142 11.01 16.86 -4.71
N SER A 143 10.49 16.34 -5.82
CA SER A 143 10.35 14.91 -6.06
C SER A 143 11.71 14.18 -6.03
N ALA A 144 12.72 14.73 -6.69
CA ALA A 144 14.08 14.19 -6.68
C ALA A 144 14.69 14.17 -5.27
N PHE A 145 14.44 15.21 -4.46
CA PHE A 145 14.88 15.25 -3.06
C PHE A 145 14.22 14.14 -2.24
N ILE A 146 12.89 13.98 -2.32
CA ILE A 146 12.15 12.95 -1.58
C ILE A 146 12.70 11.56 -1.95
N ALA A 147 12.84 11.29 -3.24
CA ALA A 147 13.37 10.03 -3.74
C ALA A 147 14.81 9.76 -3.28
N ALA A 148 15.71 10.73 -3.46
CA ALA A 148 17.12 10.58 -3.11
C ALA A 148 17.35 10.47 -1.61
N ALA A 149 16.67 11.28 -0.79
CA ALA A 149 16.79 11.25 0.65
C ALA A 149 16.24 9.94 1.23
N SER A 150 15.08 9.49 0.73
CA SER A 150 14.50 8.20 1.12
C SER A 150 15.41 7.03 0.74
N GLY A 151 15.88 6.99 -0.51
CA GLY A 151 16.78 5.95 -0.98
C GLY A 151 18.11 5.92 -0.21
N TYR A 152 18.71 7.09 0.03
CA TYR A 152 19.94 7.20 0.83
C TYR A 152 19.73 6.71 2.27
N TYR A 153 18.63 7.11 2.91
CA TYR A 153 18.35 6.67 4.28
C TYR A 153 18.13 5.16 4.35
N LEU A 154 17.35 4.57 3.42
CA LEU A 154 17.13 3.12 3.38
C LEU A 154 18.41 2.33 3.08
N ALA A 155 19.32 2.88 2.26
CA ALA A 155 20.58 2.24 1.91
C ALA A 155 21.63 2.31 3.03
N THR A 156 21.55 3.30 3.91
CA THR A 156 22.58 3.56 4.93
C THR A 156 22.14 3.25 6.35
N MET A 157 20.87 3.50 6.70
CA MET A 157 20.26 3.38 8.04
C MET A 157 21.29 3.54 9.18
N PRO A 158 21.84 4.74 9.39
CA PRO A 158 23.08 4.95 10.16
C PRO A 158 22.98 4.55 11.63
N ASP A 159 21.77 4.53 12.19
CA ASP A 159 21.47 4.08 13.56
C ASP A 159 20.89 2.66 13.60
N HIS A 160 21.10 1.90 12.52
CA HIS A 160 20.49 0.58 12.31
C HIS A 160 18.96 0.58 12.48
N GLY A 161 18.30 1.69 12.13
CA GLY A 161 16.84 1.79 12.11
C GLY A 161 16.19 1.99 13.49
N ALA A 162 16.97 2.33 14.52
CA ALA A 162 16.46 2.51 15.88
C ALA A 162 15.44 3.66 15.99
N TRP A 163 15.72 4.79 15.36
CA TRP A 163 14.80 5.92 15.25
C TRP A 163 13.62 5.59 14.37
N LEU A 164 13.84 4.92 13.23
CA LEU A 164 12.75 4.50 12.34
C LEU A 164 11.76 3.60 13.07
N LEU A 165 12.23 2.62 13.86
CA LEU A 165 11.34 1.75 14.62
C LEU A 165 10.45 2.53 15.60
N ARG A 166 11.03 3.48 16.34
CA ARG A 166 10.30 4.31 17.30
C ARG A 166 9.32 5.25 16.60
N LEU A 167 9.71 5.82 15.47
CA LEU A 167 8.86 6.67 14.67
C LEU A 167 7.70 5.88 14.06
N SER A 168 7.98 4.73 13.43
CA SER A 168 6.97 3.82 12.89
C SER A 168 5.97 3.38 13.97
N TYR A 169 6.44 3.13 15.19
CA TYR A 169 5.58 2.82 16.33
C TYR A 169 4.68 4.00 16.71
N ALA A 170 5.21 5.23 16.77
CA ALA A 170 4.40 6.42 17.05
C ALA A 170 3.37 6.68 15.92
N ASN A 171 3.79 6.59 14.66
CA ASN A 171 2.93 6.75 13.49
C ASN A 171 1.83 5.66 13.44
N ALA A 172 2.11 4.45 13.93
CA ALA A 172 1.12 3.40 14.04
C ALA A 172 -0.06 3.78 14.93
N TYR A 173 0.12 4.57 16.00
CA TYR A 173 -1.00 5.08 16.81
C TYR A 173 -1.89 6.04 16.01
N ALA A 174 -1.30 6.92 15.21
CA ALA A 174 -2.06 7.84 14.37
C ALA A 174 -2.90 7.08 13.34
N ARG A 175 -2.31 6.06 12.69
CA ARG A 175 -3.02 5.21 11.74
C ARG A 175 -4.09 4.34 12.40
N LEU A 176 -3.81 3.74 13.56
CA LEU A 176 -4.81 2.99 14.34
C LEU A 176 -5.98 3.89 14.77
N ALA A 177 -5.73 5.15 15.10
CA ALA A 177 -6.79 6.10 15.41
C ALA A 177 -7.66 6.42 14.17
N GLU A 178 -7.05 6.54 12.99
CA GLU A 178 -7.79 6.68 11.72
C GLU A 178 -8.68 5.47 11.45
N ASP A 179 -8.11 4.27 11.54
CA ASP A 179 -8.85 3.02 11.37
C ASP A 179 -9.96 2.88 12.43
N GLY A 180 -9.73 3.36 13.66
CA GLY A 180 -10.72 3.43 14.73
C GLY A 180 -11.87 4.39 14.42
N ARG A 181 -11.59 5.56 13.81
CA ARG A 181 -12.65 6.49 13.34
C ARG A 181 -13.51 5.83 12.27
N ARG A 182 -12.90 5.13 11.32
CA ARG A 182 -13.62 4.37 10.30
C ARG A 182 -14.45 3.24 10.91
N ALA A 183 -13.89 2.51 11.88
CA ALA A 183 -14.60 1.45 12.59
C ALA A 183 -15.81 1.99 13.36
N ALA A 184 -15.69 3.15 14.03
CA ALA A 184 -16.81 3.80 14.70
C ALA A 184 -17.92 4.20 13.71
N ALA A 185 -17.56 4.72 12.54
CA ALA A 185 -18.53 5.05 11.49
C ALA A 185 -19.27 3.80 10.97
N LEU A 186 -18.56 2.68 10.76
CA LEU A 186 -19.17 1.39 10.39
C LEU A 186 -20.12 0.88 11.48
N ALA A 187 -19.71 0.95 12.75
CA ALA A 187 -20.51 0.51 13.87
C ALA A 187 -21.80 1.32 14.04
N ALA A 188 -21.75 2.63 13.79
CA ALA A 188 -22.92 3.51 13.79
C ALA A 188 -23.93 3.17 12.66
N GLY A 189 -23.49 2.47 11.61
CA GLY A 189 -24.34 1.92 10.55
C GLY A 189 -24.74 0.46 10.74
N ASP A 190 -24.73 -0.04 11.98
CA ASP A 190 -25.04 -1.44 12.36
C ASP A 190 -24.05 -2.51 11.83
N ARG A 191 -22.84 -2.10 11.44
CA ARG A 191 -21.80 -2.98 10.88
C ARG A 191 -20.68 -3.31 11.87
N GLY A 192 -21.04 -3.64 13.12
CA GLY A 192 -20.06 -3.89 14.19
C GLY A 192 -19.04 -4.99 13.88
N ALA A 193 -19.41 -6.02 13.09
CA ALA A 193 -18.46 -7.05 12.65
C ALA A 193 -17.38 -6.49 11.69
N ASP A 194 -17.78 -5.64 10.73
CA ASP A 194 -16.84 -4.98 9.82
C ASP A 194 -15.97 -3.97 10.57
N ALA A 195 -16.54 -3.26 11.55
CA ALA A 195 -15.81 -2.36 12.43
C ALA A 195 -14.71 -3.10 13.22
N ALA A 196 -15.04 -4.23 13.84
CA ALA A 196 -14.07 -5.06 14.56
C ALA A 196 -12.98 -5.63 13.62
N ASN A 197 -13.37 -6.02 12.40
CA ASN A 197 -12.44 -6.50 11.38
C ASN A 197 -11.43 -5.41 10.98
N VAL A 198 -11.87 -4.17 10.73
CA VAL A 198 -10.99 -3.04 10.39
C VAL A 198 -9.89 -2.87 11.45
N VAL A 199 -10.26 -2.82 12.73
CA VAL A 199 -9.30 -2.63 13.83
C VAL A 199 -8.35 -3.84 13.96
N THR A 200 -8.89 -5.05 13.81
CA THR A 200 -8.08 -6.28 13.87
C THR A 200 -7.04 -6.34 12.76
N GLN A 201 -7.42 -6.01 11.53
CA GLN A 201 -6.50 -6.01 10.39
C GLN A 201 -5.53 -4.84 10.43
N ALA A 202 -5.95 -3.68 10.93
CA ALA A 202 -5.07 -2.54 11.17
C ALA A 202 -3.96 -2.88 12.17
N LEU A 203 -4.29 -3.55 13.29
CA LEU A 203 -3.26 -4.06 14.22
C LEU A 203 -2.27 -4.99 13.51
N ARG A 204 -2.77 -5.96 12.74
CA ARG A 204 -1.92 -6.90 11.99
C ARG A 204 -1.03 -6.17 10.99
N ARG A 205 -1.56 -5.16 10.29
CA ARG A 205 -0.82 -4.30 9.35
C ARG A 205 0.32 -3.58 10.07
N GLU A 206 0.06 -2.91 11.18
CA GLU A 206 1.09 -2.16 11.91
C GLU A 206 2.15 -3.07 12.55
N GLN A 207 1.76 -4.25 13.05
CA GLN A 207 2.72 -5.23 13.56
C GLN A 207 3.64 -5.76 12.44
N ARG A 208 3.09 -6.05 11.24
CA ARG A 208 3.89 -6.42 10.06
C ARG A 208 4.82 -5.28 9.66
N ARG A 209 4.32 -4.04 9.67
CA ARG A 209 5.11 -2.83 9.40
C ARG A 209 6.33 -2.75 10.31
N LEU A 210 6.18 -2.86 11.63
CA LEU A 210 7.35 -2.84 12.54
C LEU A 210 8.34 -3.97 12.24
N ARG A 211 7.84 -5.19 11.97
CA ARG A 211 8.69 -6.35 11.66
C ARG A 211 9.41 -6.24 10.32
N SER A 212 8.87 -5.50 9.37
CA SER A 212 9.48 -5.28 8.04
C SER A 212 10.85 -4.62 8.11
N LEU A 213 11.20 -3.97 9.24
CA LEU A 213 12.53 -3.42 9.49
C LEU A 213 13.64 -4.47 9.33
N SER A 214 13.35 -5.75 9.62
CA SER A 214 14.27 -6.88 9.36
C SER A 214 14.72 -7.01 7.90
N ARG A 215 14.01 -6.36 6.97
CA ARG A 215 14.44 -6.27 5.57
C ARG A 215 15.67 -5.39 5.37
N PHE A 216 15.99 -4.48 6.29
CA PHE A 216 17.12 -3.55 6.11
C PHE A 216 18.23 -3.79 7.13
N VAL A 217 17.89 -4.32 8.30
CA VAL A 217 18.84 -4.50 9.40
C VAL A 217 18.68 -5.90 10.02
N ASP A 218 19.78 -6.43 10.53
CA ASP A 218 19.75 -7.63 11.37
C ASP A 218 19.17 -7.26 12.74
N LEU A 219 17.92 -7.66 13.00
CA LEU A 219 17.25 -7.34 14.26
C LEU A 219 17.93 -8.02 15.46
N ASP A 220 18.52 -9.21 15.28
CA ASP A 220 19.13 -9.98 16.37
C ASP A 220 20.60 -9.55 16.61
N GLY A 221 21.28 -9.11 15.55
CA GLY A 221 22.62 -8.53 15.63
C GLY A 221 22.66 -7.05 16.02
N SER A 222 21.52 -6.35 15.99
CA SER A 222 21.41 -4.94 16.38
C SER A 222 21.12 -4.75 17.87
N HIS A 223 21.45 -3.58 18.40
CA HIS A 223 21.10 -3.14 19.76
C HIS A 223 19.58 -2.90 19.97
N LEU A 224 18.76 -3.13 18.93
CA LEU A 224 17.29 -3.09 19.02
C LEU A 224 16.73 -4.43 19.53
N GLY A 225 17.15 -5.55 18.93
CA GLY A 225 16.65 -6.89 19.25
C GLY A 225 15.22 -7.16 18.73
N ALA A 226 14.96 -8.35 18.18
CA ALA A 226 13.60 -8.83 17.92
C ALA A 226 12.63 -8.67 19.12
N PRO A 227 13.07 -8.88 20.39
CA PRO A 227 12.21 -8.64 21.56
C PRO A 227 11.69 -7.20 21.71
N ALA A 228 12.41 -6.19 21.23
CA ALA A 228 11.91 -4.81 21.26
C ALA A 228 10.77 -4.61 20.27
N VAL A 229 10.90 -5.17 19.05
CA VAL A 229 9.83 -5.14 18.05
C VAL A 229 8.57 -5.82 18.59
N ASP A 230 8.71 -6.98 19.23
CA ASP A 230 7.58 -7.70 19.82
C ASP A 230 6.93 -6.91 20.98
N ARG A 231 7.72 -6.25 21.83
CA ARG A 231 7.20 -5.39 22.90
C ARG A 231 6.40 -4.22 22.34
N LEU A 232 6.91 -3.54 21.32
CA LEU A 232 6.19 -2.46 20.64
C LEU A 232 4.91 -2.99 19.97
N GLY A 233 4.98 -4.15 19.32
CA GLY A 233 3.82 -4.84 18.76
C GLY A 233 2.74 -5.18 19.80
N ALA A 234 3.12 -5.54 21.02
CA ALA A 234 2.20 -5.75 22.13
C ALA A 234 1.56 -4.43 22.61
N GLY A 235 2.32 -3.33 22.63
CA GLY A 235 1.79 -1.99 22.89
C GLY A 235 0.71 -1.56 21.88
N LEU A 236 0.93 -1.85 20.59
CA LEU A 236 -0.08 -1.64 19.55
C LEU A 236 -1.31 -2.52 19.76
N ALA A 237 -1.12 -3.77 20.20
CA ALA A 237 -2.24 -4.67 20.49
C ALA A 237 -3.12 -4.15 21.65
N ALA A 238 -2.51 -3.57 22.68
CA ALA A 238 -3.25 -2.92 23.76
C ALA A 238 -4.04 -1.69 23.26
N ALA A 239 -3.45 -0.88 22.39
CA ALA A 239 -4.13 0.27 21.78
C ALA A 239 -5.34 -0.17 20.93
N ALA A 240 -5.12 -1.13 20.03
CA ALA A 240 -6.18 -1.71 19.21
C ALA A 240 -7.29 -2.36 20.06
N ARG A 241 -6.93 -3.01 21.19
CA ARG A 241 -7.90 -3.56 22.14
C ARG A 241 -8.78 -2.46 22.74
N GLY A 242 -8.20 -1.33 23.15
CA GLY A 242 -8.97 -0.19 23.64
C GLY A 242 -9.97 0.36 22.62
N ILE A 243 -9.57 0.41 21.33
CA ILE A 243 -10.48 0.79 20.24
C ILE A 243 -11.60 -0.24 20.08
N LEU A 244 -11.27 -1.55 20.05
CA LEU A 244 -12.25 -2.62 19.95
C LEU A 244 -13.28 -2.59 21.10
N ASP A 245 -12.83 -2.35 22.33
CA ASP A 245 -13.71 -2.29 23.51
C ASP A 245 -14.64 -1.05 23.47
N SER A 246 -14.32 -0.04 22.65
CA SER A 246 -15.19 1.12 22.42
C SER A 246 -16.26 0.90 21.34
N ILE A 247 -16.11 -0.15 20.53
CA ILE A 247 -17.06 -0.47 19.45
C ILE A 247 -18.24 -1.23 20.06
N PRO A 248 -19.49 -0.73 19.93
CA PRO A 248 -20.65 -1.44 20.44
C PRO A 248 -20.78 -2.80 19.73
N ALA A 249 -21.09 -3.85 20.49
CA ALA A 249 -21.45 -5.12 19.90
C ALA A 249 -22.68 -4.92 19.00
N SER A 250 -22.58 -5.28 17.72
CA SER A 250 -23.74 -5.17 16.82
C SER A 250 -24.83 -6.12 17.28
N ALA A 251 -26.04 -5.61 17.45
CA ALA A 251 -27.24 -6.42 17.69
C ALA A 251 -27.77 -7.09 16.41
N ALA A 252 -27.21 -6.74 15.24
CA ALA A 252 -27.62 -7.27 13.94
C ALA A 252 -26.84 -8.56 13.59
N ASP A 253 -27.63 -9.61 13.35
CA ASP A 253 -27.35 -10.96 12.82
C ASP A 253 -26.17 -11.02 11.81
N PRO A 254 -25.43 -12.15 11.69
CA PRO A 254 -24.32 -12.30 10.75
C PRO A 254 -24.85 -12.14 9.32
N SER A 255 -24.74 -10.91 8.82
CA SER A 255 -25.21 -10.51 7.49
C SER A 255 -24.53 -11.35 6.40
N ARG A 256 -25.07 -11.30 5.18
CA ARG A 256 -24.51 -11.94 3.97
C ARG A 256 -23.00 -11.73 3.74
N LEU A 257 -22.43 -10.69 4.34
CA LEU A 257 -20.99 -10.38 4.30
C LEU A 257 -20.16 -11.33 5.17
N HIS A 258 -20.69 -11.78 6.31
CA HIS A 258 -20.08 -12.72 7.24
C HIS A 258 -20.95 -13.98 7.37
N PRO A 259 -21.03 -14.83 6.32
CA PRO A 259 -21.83 -16.05 6.40
C PRO A 259 -21.35 -16.95 7.55
N LEU A 260 -22.31 -17.53 8.28
CA LEU A 260 -22.07 -18.45 9.41
C LEU A 260 -21.15 -19.64 9.06
N ALA A 261 -21.06 -20.02 7.79
CA ALA A 261 -20.05 -20.94 7.28
C ALA A 261 -18.97 -20.15 6.53
N ALA A 262 -17.89 -19.81 7.21
CA ALA A 262 -16.72 -19.19 6.60
C ALA A 262 -16.10 -20.14 5.56
N ASP A 263 -15.68 -19.60 4.41
CA ASP A 263 -14.89 -20.35 3.44
C ASP A 263 -13.46 -20.55 3.99
N ILE A 264 -13.25 -21.72 4.58
CA ILE A 264 -11.99 -22.10 5.24
C ILE A 264 -10.92 -22.63 4.27
N ARG A 265 -11.20 -22.71 2.97
CA ARG A 265 -10.22 -23.19 1.99
C ARG A 265 -9.00 -22.27 2.01
N VAL A 266 -7.79 -22.83 1.97
CA VAL A 266 -6.54 -22.07 1.97
C VAL A 266 -5.98 -22.03 0.54
N PRO A 267 -6.09 -20.91 -0.18
CA PRO A 267 -5.48 -20.77 -1.50
C PRO A 267 -3.95 -20.71 -1.39
N VAL A 268 -3.27 -21.27 -2.38
CA VAL A 268 -1.82 -21.29 -2.57
C VAL A 268 -1.54 -20.81 -3.97
N ARG A 269 -0.71 -19.76 -4.09
CA ARG A 269 -0.34 -19.18 -5.38
C ARG A 269 0.61 -20.13 -6.13
N ASN A 270 0.40 -20.25 -7.44
CA ASN A 270 1.34 -20.92 -8.34
C ASN A 270 2.59 -20.03 -8.53
N PRO A 271 3.80 -20.48 -8.11
CA PRO A 271 5.01 -19.65 -8.18
C PRO A 271 5.45 -19.35 -9.62
N GLU A 272 5.03 -20.16 -10.59
CA GLU A 272 5.36 -19.99 -12.02
C GLU A 272 4.51 -18.89 -12.69
N VAL A 273 3.42 -18.47 -12.06
CA VAL A 273 2.53 -17.43 -12.60
C VAL A 273 2.83 -16.10 -11.91
N LYS A 274 3.55 -15.23 -12.63
CA LYS A 274 3.92 -13.88 -12.20
C LYS A 274 3.02 -12.85 -12.88
N GLY A 275 2.82 -11.72 -12.21
CA GLY A 275 2.11 -10.58 -12.75
C GLY A 275 0.71 -10.42 -12.14
N PRO A 276 0.09 -9.23 -12.37
CA PRO A 276 -1.27 -8.96 -11.94
C PRO A 276 -2.24 -9.96 -12.58
N LEU A 277 -3.16 -10.49 -11.76
CA LEU A 277 -4.15 -11.49 -12.18
C LEU A 277 -5.55 -10.88 -12.29
N ALA A 278 -5.64 -9.69 -12.88
CA ALA A 278 -6.91 -8.98 -13.05
C ALA A 278 -7.94 -9.89 -13.77
N PRO A 279 -9.21 -9.97 -13.30
CA PRO A 279 -10.21 -10.88 -13.88
C PRO A 279 -10.45 -10.70 -15.38
N GLY A 280 -10.39 -9.46 -15.87
CA GLY A 280 -10.50 -9.11 -17.29
C GLY A 280 -9.16 -9.00 -18.03
N GLY A 281 -8.05 -9.32 -17.38
CA GLY A 281 -6.73 -9.32 -18.00
C GLY A 281 -6.61 -10.38 -19.09
N GLU A 282 -5.76 -10.13 -20.08
CA GLU A 282 -5.56 -11.00 -21.25
C GLU A 282 -5.27 -12.45 -20.83
N TRP A 283 -4.32 -12.66 -19.92
CA TRP A 283 -3.92 -14.00 -19.46
C TRP A 283 -5.05 -14.74 -18.72
N VAL A 284 -5.77 -14.08 -17.80
CA VAL A 284 -6.87 -14.71 -17.05
C VAL A 284 -8.02 -15.04 -18.01
N THR A 285 -8.31 -14.16 -18.95
CA THR A 285 -9.34 -14.37 -19.99
C THR A 285 -8.97 -15.55 -20.89
N GLU A 286 -7.72 -15.67 -21.31
CA GLU A 286 -7.21 -16.79 -22.09
C GLU A 286 -7.35 -18.13 -21.35
N LYS A 287 -6.98 -18.17 -20.06
CA LYS A 287 -6.93 -19.43 -19.28
C LYS A 287 -8.28 -19.85 -18.67
N ALA A 288 -9.10 -18.89 -18.23
CA ALA A 288 -10.39 -19.17 -17.56
C ALA A 288 -11.62 -18.90 -18.44
N GLY A 289 -11.46 -18.20 -19.57
CA GLY A 289 -12.52 -17.80 -20.49
C GLY A 289 -13.09 -16.40 -20.20
N PRO A 290 -13.84 -15.81 -21.16
CA PRO A 290 -14.32 -14.42 -21.07
C PRO A 290 -15.31 -14.14 -19.95
N GLY A 291 -15.94 -15.18 -19.37
CA GLY A 291 -16.82 -15.04 -18.22
C GLY A 291 -16.09 -14.47 -16.98
N ALA A 292 -14.76 -14.64 -16.88
CA ALA A 292 -13.94 -14.08 -15.81
C ALA A 292 -14.07 -12.55 -15.69
N ALA A 293 -14.33 -11.83 -16.77
CA ALA A 293 -14.51 -10.38 -16.76
C ALA A 293 -15.86 -9.93 -16.16
N THR A 294 -16.80 -10.85 -15.91
CA THR A 294 -18.19 -10.52 -15.52
C THR A 294 -18.60 -10.99 -14.13
N ILE A 295 -17.67 -11.60 -13.39
CA ILE A 295 -17.86 -12.12 -12.03
C ILE A 295 -18.15 -10.99 -11.02
N ALA A 296 -18.67 -11.33 -9.84
CA ALA A 296 -19.13 -10.33 -8.87
C ALA A 296 -18.04 -9.35 -8.43
N ILE A 297 -16.78 -9.81 -8.31
CA ILE A 297 -15.68 -8.95 -7.85
C ILE A 297 -15.41 -7.78 -8.81
N THR A 298 -15.74 -7.89 -10.11
CA THR A 298 -15.47 -6.82 -11.09
C THR A 298 -16.38 -5.60 -10.94
N ARG A 299 -17.41 -5.70 -10.09
CA ARG A 299 -18.40 -4.65 -9.87
C ARG A 299 -18.20 -3.91 -8.55
N VAL A 300 -17.21 -4.31 -7.75
CA VAL A 300 -16.91 -3.62 -6.49
C VAL A 300 -16.15 -2.32 -6.78
N PRO A 301 -16.32 -1.27 -5.97
CA PRO A 301 -15.50 -0.07 -6.06
C PRO A 301 -14.00 -0.42 -6.02
N ARG A 302 -13.21 0.20 -6.90
CA ARG A 302 -11.75 -0.06 -7.01
C ARG A 302 -11.40 -1.54 -7.24
N SER A 303 -12.20 -2.25 -8.04
CA SER A 303 -11.98 -3.68 -8.36
C SER A 303 -10.54 -4.03 -8.74
N ASP A 304 -9.84 -3.16 -9.47
CA ASP A 304 -8.45 -3.42 -9.89
C ASP A 304 -7.51 -3.52 -8.68
N ASP A 305 -7.59 -2.57 -7.74
CA ASP A 305 -6.81 -2.60 -6.50
C ASP A 305 -7.25 -3.74 -5.58
N VAL A 306 -8.56 -4.00 -5.50
CA VAL A 306 -9.14 -5.08 -4.68
C VAL A 306 -8.67 -6.45 -5.14
N THR A 307 -8.75 -6.72 -6.44
CA THR A 307 -8.33 -8.02 -7.01
C THR A 307 -6.82 -8.21 -6.92
N TYR A 308 -6.04 -7.13 -7.12
CA TYR A 308 -4.61 -7.11 -6.86
C TYR A 308 -4.29 -7.50 -5.40
N GLU A 309 -4.96 -6.91 -4.42
CA GLU A 309 -4.71 -7.22 -3.01
C GLU A 309 -5.19 -8.60 -2.59
N ILE A 310 -6.33 -9.08 -3.10
CA ILE A 310 -6.78 -10.47 -2.87
C ILE A 310 -5.65 -11.43 -3.21
N VAL A 311 -5.01 -11.23 -4.36
CA VAL A 311 -3.92 -12.07 -4.86
C VAL A 311 -2.66 -11.95 -4.00
N ASN A 312 -2.33 -10.76 -3.50
CA ASN A 312 -1.17 -10.54 -2.65
C ASN A 312 -1.33 -11.11 -1.23
N PHE A 313 -2.56 -11.24 -0.74
CA PHE A 313 -2.83 -11.90 0.54
C PHE A 313 -2.78 -13.43 0.48
N ILE A 314 -2.64 -14.04 -0.71
CA ILE A 314 -2.47 -15.49 -0.90
C ILE A 314 -1.05 -15.89 -0.50
N ASP A 315 -0.88 -16.21 0.79
CA ASP A 315 0.39 -16.65 1.37
C ASP A 315 0.46 -18.16 1.66
N GLY A 316 -0.57 -18.93 1.28
CA GLY A 316 -0.67 -20.36 1.57
C GLY A 316 -0.98 -20.69 3.04
N ALA A 317 -1.29 -19.68 3.86
CA ALA A 317 -1.68 -19.83 5.25
C ALA A 317 -3.10 -19.28 5.51
N ARG A 318 -3.46 -18.14 4.93
CA ARG A 318 -4.79 -17.55 5.09
C ARG A 318 -5.86 -18.33 4.33
N SER A 319 -7.00 -18.52 4.98
CA SER A 319 -8.23 -18.97 4.34
C SER A 319 -8.83 -17.90 3.42
N VAL A 320 -9.73 -18.29 2.53
CA VAL A 320 -10.53 -17.36 1.70
C VAL A 320 -11.25 -16.32 2.58
N ALA A 321 -11.82 -16.75 3.70
CA ALA A 321 -12.47 -15.85 4.66
C ALA A 321 -11.49 -14.81 5.24
N GLU A 322 -10.29 -15.22 5.65
CA GLU A 322 -9.29 -14.30 6.20
C GLU A 322 -8.73 -13.33 5.15
N ILE A 323 -8.60 -13.77 3.89
CA ILE A 323 -8.23 -12.90 2.77
C ILE A 323 -9.32 -11.86 2.53
N ARG A 324 -10.60 -12.29 2.48
CA ARG A 324 -11.73 -11.37 2.36
C ARG A 324 -11.71 -10.32 3.46
N ASP A 325 -11.50 -10.75 4.71
CA ASP A 325 -11.46 -9.88 5.87
C ASP A 325 -10.32 -8.86 5.76
N ALA A 326 -9.13 -9.29 5.34
CA ALA A 326 -7.99 -8.38 5.13
C ALA A 326 -8.28 -7.31 4.06
N VAL A 327 -8.79 -7.72 2.89
CA VAL A 327 -9.10 -6.80 1.78
C VAL A 327 -10.28 -5.89 2.11
N SER A 328 -11.30 -6.42 2.80
CA SER A 328 -12.45 -5.62 3.28
C SER A 328 -12.03 -4.54 4.26
N ALA A 329 -11.03 -4.85 5.10
CA ALA A 329 -10.49 -3.88 6.04
C ALA A 329 -9.64 -2.80 5.36
N GLU A 330 -8.95 -3.10 4.25
CA GLU A 330 -8.18 -2.11 3.50
C GLU A 330 -9.08 -1.18 2.67
N PHE A 331 -10.06 -1.75 1.96
CA PHE A 331 -10.93 -1.02 1.03
C PHE A 331 -12.30 -0.76 1.65
N GLU A 332 -13.35 -1.31 1.08
CA GLU A 332 -14.70 -1.33 1.64
C GLU A 332 -15.10 -2.78 1.92
N PRO A 333 -16.10 -3.03 2.76
CA PRO A 333 -16.53 -4.40 3.01
C PRO A 333 -17.02 -5.10 1.75
N ILE A 334 -16.50 -6.31 1.52
CA ILE A 334 -16.75 -7.12 0.32
C ILE A 334 -17.49 -8.40 0.70
N GLU A 335 -18.36 -8.90 -0.19
CA GLU A 335 -19.03 -10.17 0.01
C GLU A 335 -18.06 -11.36 -0.14
N ALA A 336 -18.09 -12.30 0.81
CA ALA A 336 -17.28 -13.51 0.78
C ALA A 336 -17.43 -14.30 -0.53
N LYS A 337 -18.65 -14.34 -1.09
CA LYS A 337 -18.92 -15.02 -2.35
C LYS A 337 -18.14 -14.41 -3.53
N ALA A 338 -17.95 -13.10 -3.58
CA ALA A 338 -17.21 -12.43 -4.65
C ALA A 338 -15.72 -12.80 -4.62
N VAL A 339 -15.13 -12.88 -3.42
CA VAL A 339 -13.73 -13.32 -3.24
C VAL A 339 -13.57 -14.80 -3.58
N SER A 340 -14.49 -15.65 -3.12
CA SER A 340 -14.52 -17.08 -3.43
C SER A 340 -14.60 -17.33 -4.95
N GLU A 341 -15.55 -16.68 -5.64
CA GLU A 341 -15.74 -16.79 -7.09
C GLU A 341 -14.47 -16.38 -7.86
N TYR A 342 -13.82 -15.29 -7.44
CA TYR A 342 -12.57 -14.85 -8.06
C TYR A 342 -11.43 -15.87 -7.86
N LEU A 343 -11.24 -16.39 -6.65
CA LEU A 343 -10.22 -17.41 -6.39
C LEU A 343 -10.50 -18.73 -7.13
N GLU A 344 -11.77 -19.09 -7.35
CA GLU A 344 -12.15 -20.22 -8.20
C GLU A 344 -11.81 -19.98 -9.68
N VAL A 345 -12.00 -18.76 -10.18
CA VAL A 345 -11.53 -18.37 -11.52
C VAL A 345 -10.01 -18.52 -11.63
N LEU A 346 -9.26 -18.04 -10.64
CA LEU A 346 -7.80 -18.20 -10.60
C LEU A 346 -7.37 -19.66 -10.49
N ALA A 347 -8.15 -20.48 -9.78
CA ALA A 347 -7.90 -21.91 -9.69
C ALA A 347 -8.12 -22.62 -11.03
N LYS A 348 -9.20 -22.27 -11.73
CA LYS A 348 -9.46 -22.73 -13.11
C LYS A 348 -8.35 -22.30 -14.07
N ALA A 349 -7.82 -21.10 -13.91
CA ALA A 349 -6.70 -20.59 -14.70
C ALA A 349 -5.35 -21.25 -14.37
N GLY A 350 -5.26 -22.04 -13.29
CA GLY A 350 -4.02 -22.64 -12.81
C GLY A 350 -3.08 -21.66 -12.10
N ALA A 351 -3.54 -20.46 -11.76
CA ALA A 351 -2.77 -19.48 -11.00
C ALA A 351 -2.81 -19.71 -9.48
N VAL A 352 -3.85 -20.40 -9.00
CA VAL A 352 -4.07 -20.73 -7.59
C VAL A 352 -4.44 -22.21 -7.47
N THR A 353 -4.08 -22.83 -6.35
CA THR A 353 -4.63 -24.12 -5.93
C THR A 353 -5.13 -23.99 -4.50
N PHE A 354 -5.94 -24.94 -4.03
CA PHE A 354 -6.34 -24.98 -2.62
C PHE A 354 -5.60 -26.10 -1.90
N ARG A 355 -5.13 -25.86 -0.68
CA ARG A 355 -4.56 -26.93 0.15
C ARG A 355 -5.60 -28.03 0.33
N LYS A 356 -5.13 -29.27 0.20
CA LYS A 356 -5.92 -30.47 0.46
C LYS A 356 -6.17 -30.66 1.94
#